data_AF-A0A7G9S0C7-F1
#
_entry.id   AF-A0A7G9S0C7-F1
#
_cell.length_a   1.000
_cell.length_b   1.000
_cell.length_c   1.000
_cell.angle_alpha   90.00
_cell.angle_beta   90.00
_cell.angle_gamma   90.00
#
_symmetry.space_group_name_H-M   'P 1'
#
loop_
_entity.id
_entity.type
_entity.pdbx_description
1 polymer ?
#
loop_
_entity_poly.entity_id
_entity_poly.type
_entity_poly.pdbx_seq_one_letter_code
_entity_poly.pdbx_strand_id
1 'polypeptide(L)'
;MKMRKRILIMLMTFVLLPTLASCGVRIKDADMKAYEDFKEDNHFKTSKYSDVLDMIEDAKDGIYFIANPDNPTSLSYVEILEEIAEDKKIDIMYVDTSSDSYKDKDKEKVNKLSEQYISDSDFRNVFPVVYVVKNGNINTVSPIFNGVSVSSRLLNLDEQQAIKGTVEQLWYD
;
A
#
# COMPACT_ATOMS: atom_id res chain seq x y z
N MET A 1 1.15 30.29 -60.69
CA MET A 1 1.93 30.30 -59.43
C MET A 1 1.02 29.84 -58.29
N LYS A 2 1.30 28.63 -57.78
CA LYS A 2 1.07 28.08 -56.42
C LYS A 2 -0.05 28.67 -55.52
N MET A 3 -1.06 27.85 -55.17
CA MET A 3 -1.23 27.15 -53.86
C MET A 3 -1.81 28.08 -52.77
N ARG A 4 -2.74 27.70 -51.87
CA ARG A 4 -3.29 26.43 -51.42
C ARG A 4 -4.58 26.75 -50.64
N LYS A 5 -5.65 25.99 -50.88
CA LYS A 5 -6.75 25.80 -49.93
C LYS A 5 -6.16 25.26 -48.62
N ARG A 6 -6.43 25.90 -47.49
CA ARG A 6 -6.15 25.34 -46.15
C ARG A 6 -7.47 25.08 -45.45
N ILE A 7 -7.95 23.86 -45.66
CA ILE A 7 -8.77 23.13 -44.71
C ILE A 7 -7.84 22.77 -43.55
N LEU A 8 -8.16 23.17 -42.32
CA LEU A 8 -7.88 22.31 -41.18
C LEU A 8 -8.93 22.61 -40.11
N ILE A 9 -9.95 21.77 -40.14
CA ILE A 9 -10.95 21.58 -39.10
C ILE A 9 -10.19 21.14 -37.84
N MET A 10 -10.03 22.05 -36.88
CA MET A 10 -9.50 21.74 -35.56
C MET A 10 -10.66 21.17 -34.74
N LEU A 11 -11.04 19.93 -35.04
CA LEU A 11 -12.01 19.16 -34.26
C LEU A 11 -11.30 18.71 -33.00
N MET A 12 -11.44 19.56 -31.99
CA MET A 12 -11.08 19.37 -30.60
C MET A 12 -11.70 18.04 -30.13
N THR A 13 -10.92 16.97 -30.17
CA THR A 13 -11.19 15.73 -29.47
C THR A 13 -11.21 16.07 -27.99
N PHE A 14 -12.38 16.44 -27.50
CA PHE A 14 -12.74 16.40 -26.09
C PHE A 14 -12.68 14.91 -25.73
N VAL A 15 -11.48 14.45 -25.37
CA VAL A 15 -11.32 13.19 -24.65
C VAL A 15 -12.13 13.38 -23.38
N LEU A 16 -13.33 12.79 -23.38
CA LEU A 16 -14.06 12.46 -22.18
C LEU A 16 -13.08 11.70 -21.29
N LEU A 17 -12.40 12.43 -20.41
CA LEU A 17 -11.85 11.87 -19.19
C LEU A 17 -13.07 11.31 -18.46
N PRO A 18 -13.24 9.99 -18.32
CA PRO A 18 -14.12 9.50 -17.29
C PRO A 18 -13.49 10.00 -15.99
N THR A 19 -14.04 11.07 -15.44
CA THR A 19 -13.83 11.41 -14.03
C THR A 19 -14.35 10.21 -13.28
N LEU A 20 -13.43 9.29 -12.94
CA LEU A 20 -13.63 8.33 -11.89
C LEU A 20 -13.96 9.16 -10.65
N ALA A 21 -15.24 9.41 -10.46
CA ALA A 21 -15.79 9.77 -9.18
C ALA A 21 -15.49 8.57 -8.28
N SER A 22 -14.27 8.55 -7.74
CA SER A 22 -13.93 7.66 -6.64
C SER A 22 -14.96 7.93 -5.55
N CYS A 23 -15.83 6.96 -5.32
CA CYS A 23 -16.89 7.02 -4.33
C CYS A 23 -16.31 7.42 -2.97
N GLY A 24 -16.45 8.69 -2.58
CA GLY A 24 -16.58 9.17 -1.20
C GLY A 24 -15.47 8.90 -0.17
N VAL A 25 -14.42 8.13 -0.47
CA VAL A 25 -13.37 7.83 0.51
C VAL A 25 -12.48 9.06 0.70
N ARG A 26 -12.48 9.59 1.94
CA ARG A 26 -11.67 10.75 2.32
C ARG A 26 -10.30 10.27 2.78
N ILE A 27 -9.35 10.26 1.86
CA ILE A 27 -7.94 10.00 2.14
C ILE A 27 -7.34 11.24 2.82
N LYS A 28 -6.55 11.02 3.86
CA LYS A 28 -5.79 12.04 4.60
C LYS A 28 -4.41 11.50 4.97
N ASP A 29 -3.53 12.33 5.51
CA ASP A 29 -2.24 11.88 6.02
C ASP A 29 -2.43 10.92 7.22
N ALA A 30 -1.60 9.88 7.27
CA ALA A 30 -1.54 8.97 8.40
C ALA A 30 -0.85 9.61 9.59
N ASP A 31 -1.35 9.36 10.80
CA ASP A 31 -0.65 9.73 12.03
C ASP A 31 0.43 8.66 12.30
N MET A 32 1.68 8.99 11.96
CA MET A 32 2.83 8.09 12.09
C MET A 32 3.66 8.40 13.34
N LYS A 33 3.17 9.21 14.28
CA LYS A 33 3.93 9.64 15.47
C LYS A 33 4.32 8.51 16.43
N ALA A 34 3.65 7.36 16.33
CA ALA A 34 4.01 6.17 17.10
C ALA A 34 5.33 5.53 16.62
N TYR A 35 5.79 5.87 15.42
CA TYR A 35 7.12 5.52 14.92
C TYR A 35 8.09 6.64 15.36
N GLU A 36 8.89 6.37 16.39
CA GLU A 36 9.89 7.34 16.90
C GLU A 36 10.83 7.81 15.78
N ASP A 37 11.19 9.09 15.81
CA ASP A 37 12.06 9.76 14.82
C ASP A 37 11.58 9.71 13.35
N PHE A 38 10.33 9.29 13.10
CA PHE A 38 9.78 9.27 11.76
C PHE A 38 9.36 10.67 11.29
N LYS A 39 9.63 10.98 10.01
CA LYS A 39 9.43 12.33 9.46
C LYS A 39 7.94 12.73 9.43
N GLU A 40 7.66 13.97 9.81
CA GLU A 40 6.30 14.53 9.79
C GLU A 40 5.73 14.61 8.36
N ASP A 41 6.57 14.95 7.39
CA ASP A 41 6.22 14.94 5.96
C ASP A 41 6.59 13.58 5.36
N ASN A 42 5.60 12.69 5.28
CA ASN A 42 5.75 11.32 4.80
C ASN A 42 4.65 10.95 3.79
N HIS A 43 4.85 9.82 3.11
CA HIS A 43 3.95 9.37 2.06
C HIS A 43 2.89 8.38 2.55
N PHE A 44 2.73 8.21 3.86
CA PHE A 44 1.68 7.37 4.43
C PHE A 44 0.37 8.14 4.50
N LYS A 45 -0.65 7.56 3.87
CA LYS A 45 -2.01 8.08 3.87
C LYS A 45 -2.94 7.09 4.57
N THR A 46 -4.07 7.55 5.04
CA THR A 46 -5.07 6.70 5.68
C THR A 46 -6.49 7.21 5.45
N SER A 47 -7.47 6.38 5.77
CA SER A 47 -8.89 6.70 5.81
C SER A 47 -9.50 5.94 7.01
N LYS A 48 -10.81 5.74 7.05
CA LYS A 48 -11.36 4.68 7.91
C LYS A 48 -10.73 3.36 7.49
N TYR A 49 -10.21 2.59 8.45
CA TYR A 49 -9.54 1.32 8.14
C TYR A 49 -10.42 0.37 7.34
N SER A 50 -11.72 0.30 7.64
CA SER A 50 -12.67 -0.47 6.82
C SER A 50 -12.64 -0.11 5.34
N ASP A 51 -12.52 1.19 5.01
CA ASP A 51 -12.51 1.67 3.63
C ASP A 51 -11.18 1.32 2.95
N VAL A 52 -10.07 1.36 3.69
CA VAL A 52 -8.75 0.93 3.18
C VAL A 52 -8.76 -0.57 2.87
N LEU A 53 -9.32 -1.38 3.77
CA LEU A 53 -9.45 -2.83 3.57
C LEU A 53 -10.40 -3.16 2.41
N ASP A 54 -11.48 -2.39 2.23
CA ASP A 54 -12.38 -2.52 1.07
C ASP A 54 -11.65 -2.20 -0.25
N MET A 55 -10.68 -1.27 -0.26
CA MET A 55 -9.88 -1.00 -1.45
C MET A 55 -9.02 -2.21 -1.86
N ILE A 56 -8.50 -2.97 -0.89
CA ILE A 56 -7.76 -4.20 -1.15
C ILE A 56 -8.72 -5.27 -1.71
N GLU A 57 -9.88 -5.49 -1.08
CA GLU A 57 -10.88 -6.46 -1.54
C GLU A 57 -11.40 -6.14 -2.95
N ASP A 58 -11.58 -4.85 -3.26
CA ASP A 58 -11.98 -4.35 -4.58
C ASP A 58 -10.84 -4.38 -5.61
N ALA A 59 -9.65 -4.87 -5.24
CA ALA A 59 -8.45 -4.91 -6.07
C ALA A 59 -8.08 -3.54 -6.67
N LYS A 60 -8.25 -2.46 -5.90
CA LYS A 60 -7.85 -1.11 -6.32
C LYS A 60 -6.34 -0.98 -6.23
N ASP A 61 -5.74 -0.51 -7.32
CA ASP A 61 -4.29 -0.33 -7.41
C ASP A 61 -3.77 0.52 -6.25
N GLY A 62 -2.75 0.01 -5.56
CA GLY A 62 -2.09 0.68 -4.45
C GLY A 62 -1.18 -0.24 -3.65
N ILE A 63 -0.36 0.37 -2.80
CA ILE A 63 0.41 -0.33 -1.77
C ILE A 63 -0.26 -0.07 -0.43
N TYR A 64 -0.62 -1.14 0.26
CA TYR A 64 -1.35 -1.09 1.53
C TYR A 64 -0.52 -1.74 2.63
N PHE A 65 -0.24 -1.00 3.69
CA PHE A 65 0.57 -1.43 4.81
C PHE A 65 -0.30 -1.61 6.05
N ILE A 66 -0.37 -2.84 6.55
CA ILE A 66 -1.11 -3.19 7.77
C ILE A 66 -0.10 -3.58 8.84
N ALA A 67 -0.05 -2.82 9.92
CA ALA A 67 1.00 -2.97 10.91
C ALA A 67 0.58 -2.59 12.33
N ASN A 68 1.49 -2.79 13.27
CA ASN A 68 1.40 -2.32 14.64
C ASN A 68 2.68 -1.52 14.94
N PRO A 69 2.61 -0.23 15.32
CA PRO A 69 3.79 0.56 15.65
C PRO A 69 4.62 -0.02 16.80
N ASP A 70 4.02 -0.77 17.73
CA ASP A 70 4.74 -1.42 18.84
C ASP A 70 5.58 -2.64 18.40
N ASN A 71 5.47 -3.05 17.14
CA ASN A 71 6.16 -4.20 16.59
C ASN A 71 7.49 -3.79 15.93
N PRO A 72 8.66 -4.30 16.38
CA PRO A 72 9.96 -3.90 15.83
C PRO A 72 10.09 -4.10 14.31
N THR A 73 9.51 -5.16 13.76
CA THR A 73 9.55 -5.41 12.32
C THR A 73 8.74 -4.38 11.55
N SER A 74 7.67 -3.84 12.15
CA SER A 74 6.89 -2.75 11.54
C SER A 74 7.72 -1.48 11.41
N LEU A 75 8.63 -1.21 12.35
CA LEU A 75 9.56 -0.07 12.25
C LEU A 75 10.45 -0.21 10.99
N SER A 76 11.06 -1.38 10.79
CA SER A 76 11.87 -1.63 9.59
C SER A 76 11.08 -1.52 8.29
N TYR A 77 9.83 -1.99 8.27
CA TYR A 77 8.97 -1.87 7.09
C TYR A 77 8.62 -0.41 6.77
N VAL A 78 8.33 0.42 7.78
CA VAL A 78 8.01 1.83 7.57
C VAL A 78 9.16 2.56 6.88
N GLU A 79 10.40 2.36 7.31
CA GLU A 79 11.58 2.99 6.68
C GLU A 79 11.74 2.56 5.22
N ILE A 80 11.62 1.26 4.94
CA ILE A 80 11.73 0.71 3.58
C ILE A 80 10.64 1.30 2.67
N LEU A 81 9.41 1.28 3.15
CA LEU A 81 8.24 1.73 2.39
C LEU A 81 8.28 3.22 2.13
N GLU A 82 8.72 4.02 3.11
CA GLU A 82 8.92 5.45 2.92
C GLU A 82 9.99 5.76 1.87
N GLU A 83 11.10 5.01 1.86
CA GLU A 83 12.14 5.19 0.86
C GLU A 83 11.61 4.90 -0.56
N ILE A 84 10.82 3.82 -0.72
CA ILE A 84 10.16 3.50 -2.00
C ILE A 84 9.19 4.62 -2.39
N ALA A 85 8.39 5.07 -1.44
CA ALA A 85 7.36 6.08 -1.67
C ALA A 85 7.97 7.42 -2.09
N GLU A 86 9.07 7.83 -1.46
CA GLU A 86 9.80 9.06 -1.78
C GLU A 86 10.48 8.99 -3.15
N ASP A 87 11.24 7.92 -3.43
CA ASP A 87 11.93 7.76 -4.71
C ASP A 87 10.96 7.75 -5.89
N LYS A 88 9.79 7.13 -5.68
CA LYS A 88 8.84 6.87 -6.76
C LYS A 88 7.63 7.79 -6.77
N LYS A 89 7.51 8.67 -5.77
CA LYS A 89 6.43 9.65 -5.60
C LYS A 89 5.05 9.01 -5.59
N ILE A 90 4.89 7.98 -4.77
CA ILE A 90 3.63 7.26 -4.57
C ILE A 90 3.18 7.39 -3.11
N ASP A 91 1.89 7.28 -2.88
CA ASP A 91 1.32 7.21 -1.53
C ASP A 91 1.17 5.75 -1.09
N ILE A 92 1.29 5.50 0.22
CA ILE A 92 1.09 4.19 0.85
C ILE A 92 -0.09 4.26 1.80
N MET A 93 -1.09 3.39 1.60
CA MET A 93 -2.28 3.36 2.46
C MET A 93 -1.99 2.56 3.74
N TYR A 94 -2.16 3.20 4.89
CA TYR A 94 -1.79 2.67 6.20
C TYR A 94 -3.00 2.28 7.04
N VAL A 95 -2.91 1.10 7.68
CA VAL A 95 -3.80 0.61 8.73
C VAL A 95 -2.98 0.29 9.98
N ASP A 96 -3.23 1.03 11.04
CA ASP A 96 -2.70 0.76 12.38
C ASP A 96 -3.64 -0.19 13.13
N THR A 97 -3.16 -1.38 13.43
CA THR A 97 -3.90 -2.42 14.15
C THR A 97 -3.92 -2.24 15.67
N SER A 98 -3.10 -1.32 16.20
CA SER A 98 -3.07 -0.96 17.64
C SER A 98 -4.00 0.21 17.99
N SER A 99 -4.36 1.02 16.99
CA SER A 99 -5.21 2.19 17.15
C SER A 99 -6.58 1.84 17.74
N ASP A 100 -7.09 2.68 18.66
CA ASP A 100 -8.46 2.59 19.17
C ASP A 100 -9.52 2.67 18.05
N SER A 101 -9.17 3.20 16.88
CA SER A 101 -10.06 3.26 15.72
C SER A 101 -10.17 1.92 14.97
N TYR A 102 -9.27 0.98 15.22
CA TYR A 102 -9.29 -0.37 14.69
C TYR A 102 -10.29 -1.22 15.48
N LYS A 103 -11.37 -1.64 14.80
CA LYS A 103 -12.49 -2.34 15.43
C LYS A 103 -12.53 -3.81 15.02
N ASP A 104 -13.34 -4.60 15.73
CA ASP A 104 -13.50 -6.04 15.45
C ASP A 104 -13.87 -6.35 14.00
N LYS A 105 -14.69 -5.48 13.37
CA LYS A 105 -15.03 -5.62 11.94
C LYS A 105 -13.83 -5.48 11.01
N ASP A 106 -12.83 -4.67 11.38
CA ASP A 106 -11.62 -4.45 10.59
C ASP A 106 -10.69 -5.66 10.78
N LYS A 107 -10.62 -6.19 12.00
CA LYS A 107 -9.96 -7.46 12.31
C LYS A 107 -10.51 -8.63 11.52
N GLU A 108 -11.84 -8.76 11.42
CA GLU A 108 -12.49 -9.79 10.60
C GLU A 108 -12.08 -9.69 9.13
N LYS A 109 -12.07 -8.47 8.57
CA LYS A 109 -11.62 -8.23 7.19
C LYS A 109 -10.15 -8.56 6.98
N VAL A 110 -9.27 -8.16 7.91
CA VAL A 110 -7.84 -8.52 7.82
C VAL A 110 -7.65 -10.03 7.89
N ASN A 111 -8.36 -10.73 8.77
CA ASN A 111 -8.32 -12.20 8.82
C ASN A 111 -8.73 -12.81 7.47
N LYS A 112 -9.83 -12.34 6.88
CA LYS A 112 -10.32 -12.83 5.58
C LYS A 112 -9.31 -12.57 4.45
N LEU A 113 -8.75 -11.36 4.38
CA LEU A 113 -7.69 -11.02 3.42
C LEU A 113 -6.47 -11.92 3.62
N SER A 114 -6.07 -12.15 4.88
CA SER A 114 -4.96 -13.03 5.20
C SER A 114 -5.24 -14.47 4.77
N GLU A 115 -6.44 -15.01 5.01
CA GLU A 115 -6.83 -16.36 4.59
C GLU A 115 -6.83 -16.53 3.07
N GLN A 116 -7.21 -15.47 2.35
CA GLN A 116 -7.34 -15.48 0.90
C GLN A 116 -6.00 -15.36 0.18
N TYR A 117 -5.09 -14.52 0.68
CA TYR A 117 -3.86 -14.15 -0.03
C TYR A 117 -2.57 -14.70 0.60
N ILE A 118 -2.63 -15.23 1.83
CA ILE A 118 -1.50 -15.91 2.47
C ILE A 118 -1.79 -17.41 2.53
N SER A 119 -1.10 -18.15 1.65
CA SER A 119 -1.34 -19.58 1.44
C SER A 119 -0.98 -20.44 2.65
N ASP A 120 0.08 -20.07 3.35
CA ASP A 120 0.53 -20.77 4.55
C ASP A 120 -0.30 -20.32 5.76
N SER A 121 -1.04 -21.26 6.35
CA SER A 121 -1.88 -20.97 7.51
C SER A 121 -1.09 -20.51 8.74
N ASP A 122 0.17 -20.94 8.87
CA ASP A 122 1.02 -20.60 10.01
C ASP A 122 1.49 -19.14 9.94
N PHE A 123 1.40 -18.52 8.77
CA PHE A 123 1.78 -17.13 8.54
C PHE A 123 0.59 -16.19 8.36
N ARG A 124 -0.64 -16.70 8.50
CA ARG A 124 -1.82 -15.84 8.48
C ARG A 124 -1.82 -14.93 9.70
N ASN A 125 -2.22 -13.67 9.49
CA ASN A 125 -2.27 -12.63 10.53
C ASN A 125 -0.92 -12.36 11.21
N VAL A 126 0.19 -12.67 10.54
CA VAL A 126 1.52 -12.22 10.93
C VAL A 126 1.69 -10.77 10.45
N PHE A 127 1.93 -9.85 11.39
CA PHE A 127 2.17 -8.44 11.11
C PHE A 127 3.65 -8.07 11.27
N PRO A 128 4.15 -7.04 10.56
CA PRO A 128 3.46 -6.30 9.51
C PRO A 128 3.14 -7.15 8.28
N VAL A 129 2.24 -6.67 7.42
CA VAL A 129 2.03 -7.22 6.08
C VAL A 129 1.79 -6.08 5.08
N VAL A 130 2.35 -6.20 3.89
CA VAL A 130 2.11 -5.30 2.77
C VAL A 130 1.29 -6.02 1.72
N TYR A 131 0.17 -5.43 1.30
CA TYR A 131 -0.55 -5.84 0.11
C TYR A 131 -0.14 -4.92 -1.04
N VAL A 132 0.39 -5.49 -2.11
CA VAL A 132 0.66 -4.79 -3.36
C VAL A 132 -0.43 -5.19 -4.35
N VAL A 133 -1.30 -4.24 -4.66
CA VAL A 133 -2.41 -4.43 -5.59
C VAL A 133 -2.08 -3.70 -6.87
N LYS A 134 -1.98 -4.41 -8.00
CA LYS A 134 -1.68 -3.78 -9.28
C LYS A 134 -2.34 -4.53 -10.44
N ASN A 135 -3.03 -3.80 -11.30
CA ASN A 135 -3.77 -4.34 -12.44
C ASN A 135 -4.76 -5.44 -12.02
N GLY A 136 -5.39 -5.27 -10.85
CA GLY A 136 -6.30 -6.25 -10.25
C GLY A 136 -5.64 -7.49 -9.62
N ASN A 137 -4.31 -7.62 -9.66
CA ASN A 137 -3.58 -8.68 -8.96
C ASN A 137 -3.22 -8.22 -7.55
N ILE A 138 -3.43 -9.08 -6.56
CA ILE A 138 -3.15 -8.80 -5.15
C ILE A 138 -2.06 -9.76 -4.69
N ASN A 139 -0.92 -9.20 -4.30
CA ASN A 139 0.22 -9.94 -3.77
C ASN A 139 0.53 -9.47 -2.34
N THR A 140 1.07 -10.36 -1.51
CA THR A 140 1.46 -10.04 -0.13
C THR A 140 2.96 -10.11 0.04
N VAL A 141 3.53 -9.14 0.77
CA VAL A 141 4.89 -9.18 1.26
C VAL A 141 4.82 -9.21 2.78
N SER A 142 5.24 -10.34 3.36
CA SER A 142 5.19 -10.62 4.80
C SER A 142 6.61 -10.84 5.33
N PRO A 143 6.87 -10.63 6.63
CA PRO A 143 8.19 -10.77 7.26
C PRO A 143 8.52 -12.25 7.48
N ILE A 144 8.63 -13.01 6.39
CA ILE A 144 8.91 -14.44 6.42
C ILE A 144 10.19 -14.67 5.62
N PHE A 145 11.22 -15.16 6.31
CA PHE A 145 12.51 -15.46 5.69
C PHE A 145 12.85 -16.92 5.97
N ASN A 146 13.16 -17.66 4.91
CA ASN A 146 13.49 -19.09 5.01
C ASN A 146 12.43 -19.92 5.77
N GLY A 147 11.15 -19.59 5.60
CA GLY A 147 10.04 -20.27 6.27
C GLY A 147 9.90 -19.94 7.76
N VAL A 148 10.52 -18.86 8.23
CA VAL A 148 10.42 -18.40 9.62
C VAL A 148 9.89 -16.97 9.64
N SER A 149 8.86 -16.74 10.44
CA SER A 149 8.41 -15.37 10.72
C SER A 149 9.44 -14.63 11.56
N VAL A 150 9.83 -13.44 11.12
CA VAL A 150 10.74 -12.55 11.84
C VAL A 150 10.03 -11.34 12.45
N SER A 151 8.70 -11.43 12.58
CA SER A 151 7.76 -10.39 13.04
C SER A 151 8.00 -9.83 14.45
N SER A 152 9.06 -10.22 15.15
CA SER A 152 9.35 -9.80 16.52
C SER A 152 10.71 -9.09 16.67
N ARG A 153 11.39 -8.79 15.55
CA ARG A 153 12.69 -8.13 15.56
C ARG A 153 12.87 -7.15 14.42
N LEU A 154 13.86 -6.27 14.57
CA LEU A 154 14.33 -5.45 13.46
C LEU A 154 14.91 -6.35 12.36
N LEU A 155 14.67 -5.94 11.12
CA LEU A 155 15.24 -6.59 9.94
C LEU A 155 16.71 -6.19 9.79
N ASN A 156 17.55 -7.14 9.36
CA ASN A 156 18.90 -6.81 8.93
C ASN A 156 18.90 -6.20 7.52
N LEU A 157 20.03 -5.64 7.07
CA LEU A 157 20.11 -4.95 5.78
C LEU A 157 19.72 -5.83 4.58
N ASP A 158 20.12 -7.09 4.56
CA ASP A 158 19.81 -8.01 3.46
C ASP A 158 18.30 -8.28 3.39
N GLU A 159 17.65 -8.44 4.55
CA GLU A 159 16.21 -8.61 4.67
C GLU A 159 15.46 -7.35 4.23
N GLN A 160 15.93 -6.17 4.66
CA GLN A 160 15.35 -4.90 4.23
C GLN A 160 15.43 -4.71 2.71
N GLN A 161 16.58 -5.01 2.12
CA GLN A 161 16.78 -4.96 0.66
C GLN A 161 15.91 -5.97 -0.08
N ALA A 162 15.74 -7.19 0.47
CA ALA A 162 14.87 -8.20 -0.11
C ALA A 162 13.40 -7.75 -0.11
N ILE A 163 12.91 -7.18 1.00
CA ILE A 163 11.55 -6.61 1.06
C ILE A 163 11.41 -5.47 0.05
N LYS A 164 12.36 -4.53 0.04
CA LYS A 164 12.34 -3.39 -0.89
C LYS A 164 12.25 -3.85 -2.34
N GLY A 165 13.16 -4.73 -2.75
CA GLY A 165 13.20 -5.28 -4.10
C GLY A 165 11.92 -6.03 -4.47
N THR A 166 11.33 -6.77 -3.54
CA THR A 166 10.07 -7.49 -3.77
C THR A 166 8.90 -6.52 -3.96
N VAL A 167 8.77 -5.50 -3.11
CA VAL A 167 7.71 -4.49 -3.24
C VAL A 167 7.85 -3.71 -4.54
N GLU A 168 9.07 -3.27 -4.89
CA GLU A 168 9.34 -2.59 -6.14
C GLU A 168 9.03 -3.48 -7.35
N GLN A 169 9.45 -4.75 -7.32
CA GLN A 169 9.16 -5.70 -8.38
C GLN A 169 7.64 -5.84 -8.59
N LEU A 170 6.88 -6.11 -7.52
CA LEU A 170 5.43 -6.28 -7.59
C LEU A 170 4.68 -5.03 -8.05
N TRP A 171 5.21 -3.85 -7.77
CA TRP A 171 4.57 -2.58 -8.09
C TRP A 171 5.04 -1.97 -9.41
N TYR A 172 6.20 -2.32 -9.95
CA TYR A 172 6.71 -1.74 -11.21
C TYR A 172 6.68 -2.69 -12.41
N ASP A 173 6.71 -4.01 -12.19
CA ASP A 173 6.49 -4.99 -13.25
C ASP A 173 5.00 -5.09 -13.65
#